data_AF-A0A0F7RXB5-F1
#
_entry.id   AF-A0A0F7RXB5-F1
#
_cell.length_a   1.000
_cell.length_b   1.000
_cell.length_c   1.000
_cell.angle_alpha   90.00
_cell.angle_beta   90.00
_cell.angle_gamma   90.00
#
_symmetry.space_group_name_H-M   'P 1'
#
loop_
_entity.id
_entity.type
_entity.pdbx_description
1 polymer ?
#
loop_
_entity_poly.entity_id
_entity_poly.type
_entity_poly.pdbx_seq_one_letter_code
_entity_poly.pdbx_strand_id
1 'polypeptide(L)'
;MASQDGFKIDHERIAQLALSTYLEDLPPRGAKPGIKSNGRIEWTVLAAFILSFPSTHGQQHDYALVSLATGLKCLPYTSLPLNGDVLHDQHAEVLARRGARQWLLQRLECQVKGTATGPTLCV
;
A
#
# COMPACT_ATOMS: atom_id res chain seq x y z
N MET A 1 7.73 -13.23 -36.66
CA MET A 1 7.03 -12.09 -36.03
C MET A 1 6.94 -12.40 -34.55
N ALA A 2 7.84 -11.84 -33.74
CA ALA A 2 7.75 -11.99 -32.29
C ALA A 2 6.48 -11.23 -31.85
N SER A 3 5.49 -11.94 -31.31
CA SER A 3 4.36 -11.29 -30.66
C SER A 3 4.93 -10.47 -29.50
N GLN A 4 4.84 -9.15 -29.60
CA GLN A 4 4.88 -8.33 -28.42
C GLN A 4 3.55 -8.54 -27.71
N ASP A 5 3.43 -9.65 -26.98
CA ASP A 5 2.46 -9.76 -25.90
C ASP A 5 2.94 -8.81 -24.81
N GLY A 6 2.68 -7.53 -25.04
CA GLY A 6 3.08 -6.45 -24.15
C GLY A 6 2.46 -6.72 -22.79
N PHE A 7 3.30 -6.61 -21.75
CA PHE A 7 2.84 -6.61 -20.36
C PHE A 7 1.67 -5.64 -20.20
N LYS A 8 0.45 -6.18 -20.16
CA LYS A 8 -0.78 -5.39 -20.09
C LYS A 8 -1.14 -5.21 -18.63
N ILE A 9 -0.88 -4.02 -18.12
CA ILE A 9 -1.24 -3.63 -16.76
C ILE A 9 -2.75 -3.37 -16.70
N ASP A 10 -3.42 -4.01 -15.75
CA ASP A 10 -4.82 -3.75 -15.46
C ASP A 10 -4.94 -2.66 -14.38
N HIS A 11 -4.94 -1.40 -14.81
CA HIS A 11 -4.97 -0.25 -13.92
C HIS A 11 -6.24 -0.19 -13.06
N GLU A 12 -7.38 -0.63 -13.60
CA GLU A 12 -8.65 -0.62 -12.88
C GLU A 12 -8.62 -1.65 -11.75
N ARG A 13 -8.15 -2.86 -12.03
CA ARG A 13 -8.02 -3.90 -11.02
C ARG A 13 -7.04 -3.52 -9.90
N ILE A 14 -5.97 -2.81 -10.22
CA ILE A 14 -5.02 -2.25 -9.24
C ILE A 14 -5.73 -1.23 -8.33
N ALA A 15 -6.44 -0.27 -8.92
CA ALA A 15 -7.16 0.75 -8.16
C ALA A 15 -8.28 0.14 -7.29
N GLN A 16 -9.05 -0.79 -7.86
CA GLN A 16 -10.15 -1.47 -7.18
C GLN A 16 -9.65 -2.29 -5.99
N LEU A 17 -8.55 -3.04 -6.14
CA LEU A 17 -7.94 -3.81 -5.04
C LEU A 17 -7.52 -2.90 -3.88
N ALA A 18 -6.90 -1.76 -4.16
CA ALA A 18 -6.53 -0.81 -3.11
C ALA A 18 -7.77 -0.23 -2.42
N LEU A 19 -8.79 0.16 -3.20
CA LEU A 19 -9.98 0.81 -2.67
C LEU A 19 -10.85 -0.16 -1.86
N SER A 20 -11.11 -1.36 -2.36
CA SER A 20 -11.92 -2.36 -1.66
C SER A 20 -11.27 -2.76 -0.35
N THR A 21 -9.96 -3.04 -0.34
CA THR A 21 -9.26 -3.37 0.91
C THR A 21 -9.30 -2.22 1.91
N TYR A 22 -9.13 -0.99 1.46
CA TYR A 22 -9.27 0.18 2.34
C TYR A 22 -10.68 0.34 2.93
N LEU A 23 -11.72 0.12 2.12
CA LEU A 23 -13.11 0.32 2.56
C LEU A 23 -13.64 -0.84 3.40
N GLU A 24 -13.35 -2.08 3.01
CA GLU A 24 -14.02 -3.29 3.49
C GLU A 24 -13.17 -4.09 4.48
N ASP A 25 -11.87 -4.26 4.21
CA ASP A 25 -11.01 -5.17 5.01
C ASP A 25 -10.40 -4.47 6.23
N LEU A 26 -10.13 -3.15 6.14
CA LEU A 26 -9.52 -2.41 7.22
C LEU A 26 -10.54 -1.94 8.27
N PRO A 27 -10.17 -1.97 9.57
CA PRO A 27 -11.03 -1.44 10.62
C PRO A 27 -11.48 0.00 10.33
N PRO A 28 -12.69 0.39 10.75
CA PRO A 28 -13.17 1.76 10.57
C PRO A 28 -12.34 2.78 11.35
N ARG A 29 -11.54 2.33 12.33
CA ARG A 29 -10.56 3.13 13.07
C ARG A 29 -9.26 3.17 12.27
N GLY A 30 -8.89 4.34 11.72
CA GLY A 30 -7.65 4.47 10.96
C GLY A 30 -7.70 5.52 9.85
N ALA A 31 -8.16 6.74 10.17
CA ALA A 31 -8.23 7.87 9.24
C ALA A 31 -9.17 7.70 8.02
N LYS A 32 -10.21 6.86 8.13
CA LYS A 32 -11.32 6.86 7.16
C LYS A 32 -12.07 8.20 7.22
N PRO A 33 -12.18 8.94 6.12
CA PRO A 33 -12.85 10.23 6.13
C PRO A 33 -14.33 10.09 6.51
N GLY A 34 -14.77 10.89 7.47
CA GLY A 34 -16.17 10.94 7.91
C GLY A 34 -16.91 12.19 7.43
N ILE A 35 -18.13 12.36 7.91
CA ILE A 35 -18.88 13.61 7.81
C ILE A 35 -18.75 14.34 9.15
N LYS A 36 -18.29 15.59 9.12
CA LYS A 36 -18.17 16.43 10.31
C LYS A 36 -19.54 16.87 10.83
N SER A 37 -19.59 17.34 12.07
CA SER A 37 -20.80 17.90 12.71
C SER A 37 -21.43 19.07 11.93
N ASN A 38 -20.65 19.76 11.09
CA ASN A 38 -21.12 20.84 10.22
C ASN A 38 -21.51 20.38 8.80
N GLY A 39 -21.66 19.08 8.56
CA GLY A 39 -22.04 18.51 7.27
C GLY A 39 -20.93 18.44 6.22
N ARG A 40 -19.70 18.88 6.54
CA ARG A 40 -18.58 18.79 5.59
C ARG A 40 -18.04 17.36 5.50
N ILE A 41 -17.84 16.90 4.28
CA ILE A 41 -17.20 15.62 3.97
C ILE A 41 -15.69 15.78 4.14
N GLU A 42 -15.09 14.92 4.94
CA GLU A 42 -13.64 14.82 5.03
C GLU A 42 -13.08 14.08 3.82
N TRP A 43 -11.81 14.30 3.52
CA TRP A 43 -11.08 13.54 2.52
C TRP A 43 -9.66 13.25 3.02
N THR A 44 -9.06 12.21 2.44
CA THR A 44 -7.66 11.84 2.64
C THR A 44 -7.08 11.39 1.31
N VAL A 45 -5.76 11.30 1.21
CA VAL A 45 -5.09 10.66 0.07
C VAL A 45 -4.84 9.20 0.45
N LEU A 46 -5.11 8.30 -0.49
CA LEU A 46 -4.84 6.87 -0.40
C LEU A 46 -3.73 6.53 -1.38
N ALA A 47 -2.73 5.77 -0.93
CA ALA A 47 -1.69 5.23 -1.80
C ALA A 47 -1.47 3.74 -1.48
N ALA A 48 -1.10 2.99 -2.51
CA ALA A 48 -0.88 1.55 -2.38
C ALA A 48 0.25 1.07 -3.29
N PHE A 49 0.97 0.05 -2.82
CA PHE A 49 1.90 -0.76 -3.59
C PHE A 49 1.27 -2.13 -3.80
N ILE A 50 1.19 -2.55 -5.06
CA ILE A 50 0.59 -3.81 -5.48
C ILE A 50 1.63 -4.60 -6.27
N LEU A 51 1.80 -5.86 -5.91
CA LEU A 51 2.64 -6.81 -6.62
C LEU A 51 1.84 -7.45 -7.74
N SER A 52 2.35 -7.36 -8.96
CA SER A 52 1.84 -8.11 -10.11
C SER A 52 2.70 -9.36 -10.33
N PHE A 53 2.08 -10.50 -10.57
CA PHE A 53 2.77 -11.76 -10.85
C PHE A 53 1.99 -12.59 -11.88
N PRO A 54 2.66 -13.51 -12.60
CA PRO A 54 2.00 -14.35 -13.61
C PRO A 54 0.87 -15.18 -12.98
N SER A 55 -0.31 -15.20 -13.60
CA SER A 55 -1.40 -16.04 -13.12
C SER A 55 -1.16 -17.51 -13.42
N THR A 56 -1.64 -18.38 -12.53
CA THR A 56 -1.64 -19.84 -12.74
C THR A 56 -2.80 -20.31 -13.62
N HIS A 57 -3.79 -19.45 -13.89
CA HIS A 57 -5.06 -19.84 -14.53
C HIS A 57 -5.34 -19.15 -15.88
N GLY A 58 -4.40 -18.39 -16.45
CA GLY A 58 -4.61 -17.76 -17.77
C GLY A 58 -3.49 -16.82 -18.21
N GLN A 59 -3.75 -16.05 -19.27
CA GLN A 59 -2.84 -15.05 -19.84
C GLN A 59 -2.86 -13.70 -19.09
N GLN A 60 -3.63 -13.58 -18.01
CA GLN A 60 -3.69 -12.38 -17.18
C GLN A 60 -2.71 -12.46 -16.01
N HIS A 61 -2.38 -11.30 -15.44
CA HIS A 61 -1.58 -11.22 -14.21
C HIS A 61 -2.50 -11.23 -12.99
N ASP A 62 -2.03 -11.87 -11.92
CA ASP A 62 -2.62 -11.75 -10.61
C ASP A 62 -1.98 -10.61 -9.83
N TYR A 63 -2.73 -10.05 -8.89
CA TYR A 63 -2.34 -8.88 -8.11
C TYR A 63 -2.49 -9.16 -6.62
N ALA A 64 -1.45 -8.82 -5.85
CA ALA A 64 -1.48 -8.89 -4.39
C ALA A 64 -1.14 -7.52 -3.80
N LEU A 65 -1.96 -7.04 -2.88
CA LEU A 65 -1.68 -5.80 -2.15
C LEU A 65 -0.50 -6.04 -1.20
N VAL A 66 0.54 -5.22 -1.34
CA VAL A 66 1.77 -5.30 -0.53
C VAL A 66 1.69 -4.32 0.62
N SER A 67 1.37 -3.06 0.33
CA SER A 67 1.24 -2.03 1.34
C SER A 67 0.23 -0.97 0.93
N LEU A 68 -0.48 -0.42 1.90
CA LEU A 68 -1.51 0.58 1.70
C LEU A 68 -1.47 1.57 2.86
N ALA A 69 -1.60 2.86 2.56
CA ALA A 69 -1.58 3.89 3.58
C ALA A 69 -2.42 5.11 3.18
N THR A 70 -2.83 5.87 4.18
CA THR A 70 -3.42 7.21 4.00
C THR A 70 -2.56 8.27 4.68
N GLY A 71 -2.62 9.51 4.21
CA GLY A 71 -1.74 10.54 4.74
C GLY A 71 -1.73 11.86 3.97
N LEU A 72 -1.63 12.97 4.71
CA LEU A 72 -1.72 14.35 4.18
C LEU A 72 -0.75 15.32 4.87
N LYS A 73 0.13 14.84 5.75
CA LYS A 73 0.88 15.70 6.66
C LYS A 73 2.37 15.37 6.63
N CYS A 74 3.16 16.37 6.97
CA CYS A 74 4.57 16.23 7.28
C CYS A 74 4.88 16.92 8.61
N LEU A 75 5.96 16.48 9.25
CA LEU A 75 6.42 17.04 10.52
C LEU A 75 7.05 18.41 10.26
N PRO A 76 6.73 19.45 11.04
CA PRO A 76 7.37 20.74 10.90
C PRO A 76 8.86 20.65 11.27
N TYR A 77 9.68 21.50 10.65
CA TYR A 77 11.13 21.52 10.85
C TYR A 77 11.53 21.60 12.34
N THR A 78 10.82 22.41 13.12
CA THR A 78 11.06 22.62 14.56
C THR A 78 10.81 21.38 15.41
N SER A 79 10.15 20.35 14.86
CA SER A 79 9.83 19.10 15.55
C SER A 79 10.63 17.91 15.02
N LEU A 80 11.61 18.14 14.12
CA LEU A 80 12.48 17.07 13.63
C LEU A 80 13.36 16.54 14.78
N PRO A 81 13.28 15.23 15.10
CA PRO A 81 14.10 14.64 16.13
C PRO A 81 15.55 14.50 15.66
N LEU A 82 16.48 14.38 16.61
CA LEU A 82 17.87 14.03 16.32
C LEU A 82 18.04 12.56 15.94
N ASN A 83 17.17 11.67 16.44
CA ASN A 83 17.41 10.22 16.47
C ASN A 83 16.67 9.41 15.39
N GLY A 84 16.05 10.06 14.40
CA GLY A 84 15.36 9.34 13.31
C GLY A 84 14.19 8.43 13.76
N ASP A 85 13.68 8.67 14.96
CA ASP A 85 12.63 7.93 15.66
C ASP A 85 11.21 8.47 15.40
N VAL A 86 11.09 9.55 14.63
CA VAL A 86 9.81 10.13 14.21
C VAL A 86 9.68 10.11 12.69
N LEU A 87 8.46 9.87 12.20
CA LEU A 87 8.13 9.97 10.77
C LEU A 87 8.08 11.44 10.34
N HIS A 88 9.07 11.87 9.56
CA HIS A 88 9.15 13.25 9.04
C HIS A 88 8.08 13.54 7.99
N ASP A 89 7.74 12.54 7.18
CA ASP A 89 6.78 12.67 6.09
C ASP A 89 5.77 11.53 6.19
N GLN A 90 4.51 11.94 6.39
CA GLN A 90 3.36 11.08 6.57
C GLN A 90 2.38 11.25 5.40
N HIS A 91 2.85 11.66 4.21
CA HIS A 91 2.07 11.54 2.99
C HIS A 91 1.82 10.06 2.67
N ALA A 92 0.65 9.78 2.09
CA ALA A 92 0.19 8.42 1.84
C ALA A 92 1.21 7.59 1.05
N GLU A 93 1.75 8.15 -0.03
CA GLU A 93 2.72 7.48 -0.90
C GLU A 93 4.06 7.20 -0.19
N VAL A 94 4.45 8.07 0.75
CA VAL A 94 5.67 7.90 1.53
C VAL A 94 5.51 6.78 2.54
N LEU A 95 4.36 6.73 3.22
CA LEU A 95 4.02 5.67 4.17
C LEU A 95 3.87 4.32 3.47
N ALA A 96 3.10 4.25 2.38
CA ALA A 96 2.92 3.02 1.60
C ALA A 96 4.27 2.50 1.08
N ARG A 97 5.19 3.39 0.68
CA ARG A 97 6.55 3.00 0.28
C ARG A 97 7.36 2.45 1.45
N ARG A 98 7.25 3.03 2.65
CA ARG A 98 7.90 2.51 3.86
C ARG A 98 7.38 1.12 4.20
N GLY A 99 6.06 0.91 4.14
CA GLY A 99 5.45 -0.41 4.34
C GLY A 99 5.89 -1.43 3.29
N ALA A 100 5.99 -1.03 2.01
CA ALA A 100 6.51 -1.90 0.95
C ALA A 100 7.98 -2.32 1.17
N ARG A 101 8.83 -1.42 1.69
CA ARG A 101 10.21 -1.77 2.07
C ARG A 101 10.24 -2.78 3.22
N GLN A 102 9.41 -2.57 4.24
CA GLN A 102 9.29 -3.51 5.35
C GLN A 102 8.84 -4.90 4.86
N TRP A 103 7.85 -4.94 3.98
CA TRP A 103 7.39 -6.19 3.37
C TRP A 103 8.52 -6.93 2.64
N LEU A 104 9.32 -6.22 1.82
CA LEU A 104 10.46 -6.81 1.11
C LEU A 104 11.51 -7.39 2.07
N LEU A 105 11.82 -6.69 3.16
CA LEU A 105 12.74 -7.19 4.19
C LEU A 105 12.19 -8.44 4.87
N GLN A 106 10.90 -8.43 5.24
CA GLN A 106 10.24 -9.61 5.82
C GLN A 106 10.28 -10.80 4.86
N ARG A 107 10.11 -10.59 3.54
CA ARG A 107 10.24 -11.65 2.54
C ARG A 107 11.65 -12.22 2.52
N LEU A 108 12.66 -11.37 2.49
CA LEU A 108 14.06 -11.80 2.51
C LEU A 108 14.37 -12.63 3.76
N GLU A 109 13.95 -12.17 4.93
CA GLU A 109 14.12 -12.93 6.17
C GLU A 109 13.42 -14.29 6.13
N CYS A 110 12.19 -14.35 5.62
CA CYS A 110 11.45 -15.60 5.50
C CYS A 110 12.16 -16.58 4.56
N GLN A 111 12.70 -16.09 3.45
CA GLN A 111 13.47 -16.91 2.50
C GLN A 111 14.76 -17.45 3.13
N VAL A 112 15.50 -16.62 3.87
CA VAL A 112 16.72 -17.05 4.57
C VAL A 112 16.44 -18.09 5.65
N LYS A 113 15.30 -17.97 6.36
CA LYS A 113 14.88 -18.91 7.41
C LYS A 113 14.23 -20.19 6.86
N GLY A 114 13.95 -20.26 5.55
CA GLY A 114 13.21 -21.36 4.94
C GLY A 114 11.73 -21.42 5.34
N THR A 115 11.16 -20.34 5.86
CA THR A 115 9.74 -20.28 6.27
C THR A 115 8.90 -19.77 5.10
N ALA A 116 7.96 -20.58 4.62
CA ALA A 116 6.99 -20.15 3.62
C ALA A 116 5.88 -19.32 4.29
N THR A 117 5.88 -18.01 4.05
CA THR A 117 4.71 -17.15 4.33
C THR A 117 4.18 -16.63 3.00
N GLY A 118 2.85 -16.58 2.84
CA GLY A 118 2.21 -15.91 1.68
C GLY A 118 2.29 -14.38 1.79
N PRO A 119 1.88 -13.62 0.77
CA PRO A 119 1.85 -12.15 0.81
C PRO A 119 1.02 -11.67 2.02
N THR A 120 1.69 -11.07 2.99
CA THR A 120 1.09 -10.46 4.19
C THR A 120 1.00 -8.98 3.91
N LEU A 121 -0.17 -8.39 4.10
CA LEU A 121 -0.38 -6.96 3.89
C LEU A 121 0.34 -6.14 4.98
N CYS A 122 1.10 -5.12 4.60
CA CYS A 122 1.65 -4.12 5.51
C CYS A 122 0.82 -2.83 5.44
N VAL A 123 -0.05 -2.62 6.42
CA VAL A 123 -0.85 -1.38 6.60
C VAL A 123 -0.23 -0.50 7.68
#